data_AF-A0A3D5GP04-F1
#
_entry.id   AF-A0A3D5GP04-F1
#
_cell.length_a   1.000
_cell.length_b   1.000
_cell.length_c   1.000
_cell.angle_alpha   90.00
_cell.angle_beta   90.00
_cell.angle_gamma   90.00
#
_symmetry.space_group_name_H-M   'P 1'
#
loop_
_entity.id
_entity.type
_entity.pdbx_description
1 polymer ?
#
loop_
_entity_poly.entity_id
_entity_poly.type
_entity_poly.pdbx_seq_one_letter_code
_entity_poly.pdbx_strand_id
1 'polypeptide(L)'
;MVSDVGNQIEAANAEVVRRLVEPEVTFVGVDTALKVIPGMHKRLILHSGPPIEWQRMAPVQQESVIGAALYENLAGTPEEARAQLEAEEIEIAPCHHHATVGAMTGVTSSSMAMLIVQNDEFGNRAFCKVVERELQFGIHNADVFANLTWLRDVVGPALDGATNAVGGLKLINHTSQALHMGDE
;
A
#
# COMPACT_ATOMS: atom_id res chain seq x y z
N MET A 1 9.24 -38.48 -21.76
CA MET A 1 9.94 -38.28 -20.47
C MET A 1 10.28 -36.82 -20.39
N VAL A 2 9.74 -36.11 -19.40
CA VAL A 2 10.13 -34.72 -19.11
C VAL A 2 11.61 -34.73 -18.69
N SER A 3 12.40 -33.77 -19.17
CA SER A 3 13.82 -33.66 -18.80
C SER A 3 13.97 -33.39 -17.30
N ASP A 4 15.15 -33.63 -16.74
CA ASP A 4 15.45 -33.32 -15.34
C ASP A 4 15.13 -31.85 -14.99
N VAL A 5 15.47 -30.92 -15.89
CA VAL A 5 15.11 -29.50 -15.78
C VAL A 5 13.60 -29.29 -15.79
N GLY A 6 12.85 -30.00 -16.65
CA GLY A 6 11.40 -29.88 -16.68
C GLY A 6 10.75 -30.36 -15.38
N ASN A 7 11.25 -31.44 -14.77
CA ASN A 7 10.76 -31.90 -13.47
C ASN A 7 11.05 -30.88 -12.35
N GLN A 8 12.21 -30.22 -12.39
CA GLN A 8 12.56 -29.16 -11.43
C GLN A 8 11.62 -27.95 -11.57
N ILE A 9 11.28 -27.56 -12.80
CA ILE A 9 10.32 -26.48 -13.07
C ILE A 9 8.93 -26.84 -12.53
N GLU A 10 8.44 -28.05 -12.80
CA GLU A 10 7.13 -28.49 -12.31
C GLU A 10 7.07 -28.51 -10.78
N ALA A 11 8.13 -29.00 -10.12
CA ALA A 11 8.21 -29.00 -8.66
C ALA A 11 8.21 -27.57 -8.08
N ALA A 12 8.95 -26.65 -8.71
CA ALA A 12 8.98 -25.24 -8.29
C ALA A 12 7.61 -24.56 -8.48
N ASN A 13 6.96 -24.79 -9.62
CA ASN A 13 5.64 -24.25 -9.91
C ASN A 13 4.59 -24.76 -8.92
N ALA A 14 4.62 -26.07 -8.60
CA ALA A 14 3.72 -26.66 -7.63
C ALA A 14 3.87 -26.00 -6.25
N GLU A 15 5.09 -25.76 -5.78
CA GLU A 15 5.32 -25.07 -4.51
C GLU A 15 4.90 -23.60 -4.55
N VAL A 16 5.08 -22.90 -5.67
CA VAL A 16 4.60 -21.50 -5.81
C VAL A 16 3.07 -21.44 -5.74
N VAL A 17 2.37 -22.29 -6.50
CA VAL A 17 0.89 -22.34 -6.48
C VAL A 17 0.40 -22.71 -5.09
N ARG A 18 1.05 -23.67 -4.43
CA ARG A 18 0.75 -24.06 -3.05
C ARG A 18 0.78 -22.85 -2.12
N ARG A 19 1.87 -22.07 -2.17
CA ARG A 19 2.04 -20.86 -1.34
C ARG A 19 1.10 -19.71 -1.69
N LEU A 20 0.54 -19.69 -2.89
CA LEU A 20 -0.43 -18.67 -3.31
C LEU A 20 -1.85 -19.00 -2.88
N VAL A 21 -2.23 -20.28 -2.84
CA VAL A 21 -3.62 -20.71 -2.71
C VAL A 21 -3.95 -21.28 -1.33
N GLU A 22 -3.03 -21.99 -0.69
CA GLU A 22 -3.30 -22.64 0.61
C GLU A 22 -3.41 -21.66 1.80
N PRO A 23 -2.66 -20.55 1.86
CA PRO A 23 -2.65 -19.76 3.08
C PRO A 23 -3.97 -19.05 3.39
N GLU A 24 -4.34 -19.12 4.66
CA GLU A 24 -5.28 -18.17 5.24
C GLU A 24 -4.60 -16.82 5.43
N VAL A 25 -5.35 -15.75 5.14
CA VAL A 25 -4.91 -14.37 5.35
C VAL A 25 -5.86 -13.65 6.28
N THR A 26 -5.30 -13.01 7.30
CA THR A 26 -6.05 -12.29 8.32
C THR A 26 -5.76 -10.79 8.21
N PHE A 27 -6.80 -9.97 8.16
CA PHE A 27 -6.68 -8.55 8.48
C PHE A 27 -6.52 -8.41 10.00
N VAL A 28 -5.35 -7.94 10.43
CA VAL A 28 -4.92 -8.00 11.84
C VAL A 28 -4.88 -6.65 12.54
N GLY A 29 -5.04 -5.53 11.82
CA GLY A 29 -5.07 -4.21 12.44
C GLY A 29 -4.72 -3.07 11.49
N VAL A 30 -4.64 -1.87 12.04
CA VAL A 30 -4.33 -0.64 11.30
C VAL A 30 -3.31 0.19 12.07
N ASP A 31 -2.29 0.68 11.38
CA ASP A 31 -1.38 1.69 11.94
C ASP A 31 -0.80 2.56 10.82
N THR A 32 0.01 3.56 11.17
CA THR A 32 0.63 4.44 10.17
C THR A 32 1.70 3.73 9.36
N ALA A 33 1.85 4.13 8.09
CA ALA A 33 2.86 3.61 7.17
C ALA A 33 4.27 3.59 7.79
N LEU A 34 4.66 4.67 8.48
CA LEU A 34 5.95 4.80 9.13
C LEU A 34 6.25 3.70 10.15
N LYS A 35 5.22 3.16 10.81
CA LYS A 35 5.41 2.15 11.87
C LYS A 35 5.43 0.73 11.33
N VAL A 36 4.71 0.46 10.24
CA VAL A 36 4.44 -0.93 9.80
C VAL A 36 5.10 -1.32 8.50
N ILE A 37 5.34 -0.37 7.59
CA ILE A 37 5.92 -0.68 6.29
C ILE A 37 7.45 -0.85 6.42
N PRO A 38 8.03 -1.99 6.01
CA PRO A 38 9.47 -2.21 6.06
C PRO A 38 10.25 -1.16 5.27
N GLY A 39 11.25 -0.54 5.91
CA GLY A 39 12.09 0.48 5.27
C GLY A 39 11.43 1.84 5.07
N MET A 40 10.19 2.05 5.54
CA MET A 40 9.53 3.35 5.44
C MET A 40 10.21 4.40 6.32
N HIS A 41 10.37 5.61 5.79
CA HIS A 41 10.84 6.78 6.53
C HIS A 41 10.10 8.04 6.10
N LYS A 42 10.29 9.14 6.84
CA LYS A 42 9.53 10.39 6.66
C LYS A 42 9.69 11.03 5.28
N ARG A 43 10.80 10.78 4.60
CA ARG A 43 11.12 11.35 3.27
C ARG A 43 10.95 10.33 2.14
N LEU A 44 10.29 9.20 2.39
CA LEU A 44 9.94 8.21 1.37
C LEU A 44 8.46 8.32 1.04
N ILE A 45 8.15 8.41 -0.26
CA ILE A 45 6.79 8.32 -0.78
C ILE A 45 6.71 7.11 -1.71
N LEU A 46 5.83 6.16 -1.39
CA LEU A 46 5.65 4.98 -2.22
C LEU A 46 4.64 5.25 -3.34
N HIS A 47 4.73 4.51 -4.44
CA HIS A 47 3.81 4.60 -5.58
C HIS A 47 3.45 3.23 -6.19
N SER A 48 2.35 3.17 -6.93
CA SER A 48 1.98 1.96 -7.69
C SER A 48 2.87 1.74 -8.92
N GLY A 49 2.90 0.50 -9.41
CA GLY A 49 3.66 0.12 -10.59
C GLY A 49 5.11 -0.30 -10.31
N PRO A 50 5.92 -0.53 -11.37
CA PRO A 50 7.34 -0.88 -11.26
C PRO A 50 8.21 0.36 -10.95
N PRO A 51 9.52 0.20 -10.68
CA PRO A 51 10.45 1.32 -10.56
C PRO A 51 10.35 2.29 -11.74
N ILE A 52 10.24 3.58 -11.43
CA ILE A 52 10.14 4.64 -12.44
C ILE A 52 10.79 5.92 -11.91
N GLU A 53 11.52 6.61 -12.78
CA GLU A 53 12.10 7.93 -12.48
C GLU A 53 10.99 8.98 -12.35
N TRP A 54 11.15 9.95 -11.45
CA TRP A 54 10.20 11.03 -11.19
C TRP A 54 9.72 11.72 -12.48
N GLN A 55 10.66 12.05 -13.37
CA GLN A 55 10.40 12.78 -14.62
C GLN A 55 9.59 11.97 -15.63
N ARG A 56 9.51 10.64 -15.45
CA ARG A 56 8.80 9.70 -16.32
C ARG A 56 7.44 9.28 -15.78
N MET A 57 7.12 9.65 -14.53
CA MET A 57 5.80 9.40 -13.95
C MET A 57 4.70 10.10 -14.75
N ALA A 58 3.52 9.46 -14.81
CA ALA A 58 2.36 10.10 -15.40
C ALA A 58 1.97 11.36 -14.59
N PRO A 59 1.44 12.42 -15.22
CA PRO A 59 1.13 13.67 -14.52
C PRO A 59 0.26 13.49 -13.27
N VAL A 60 -0.75 12.61 -13.34
CA VAL A 60 -1.64 12.31 -12.21
C VAL A 60 -0.89 11.69 -11.02
N GLN A 61 0.07 10.81 -11.29
CA GLN A 61 0.91 10.21 -10.25
C GLN A 61 1.88 11.24 -9.67
N GLN A 62 2.44 12.13 -10.51
CA GLN A 62 3.26 13.24 -10.04
C GLN A 62 2.49 14.17 -9.08
N GLU A 63 1.28 14.58 -9.44
CA GLU A 63 0.44 15.42 -8.59
C GLU A 63 0.05 14.72 -7.28
N SER A 64 -0.14 13.39 -7.31
CA SER A 64 -0.39 12.62 -6.09
C SER A 64 0.81 12.62 -5.15
N VAL A 65 2.03 12.45 -5.70
CA VAL A 65 3.28 12.48 -4.92
C VAL A 65 3.53 13.87 -4.32
N ILE A 66 3.30 14.93 -5.11
CA ILE A 66 3.36 16.32 -4.63
C ILE A 66 2.36 16.52 -3.49
N GLY A 67 1.11 16.11 -3.67
CA GLY A 67 0.08 16.19 -2.64
C GLY A 67 0.47 15.47 -1.35
N ALA A 68 1.08 14.30 -1.46
CA ALA A 68 1.61 13.56 -0.31
C ALA A 68 2.78 14.29 0.38
N ALA A 69 3.70 14.89 -0.38
CA ALA A 69 4.79 15.69 0.18
C ALA A 69 4.27 16.91 0.95
N LEU A 70 3.24 17.58 0.43
CA LEU A 70 2.57 18.69 1.10
C LEU A 70 1.85 18.22 2.37
N TYR A 71 1.12 17.11 2.29
CA TYR A 71 0.41 16.52 3.44
C TYR A 71 1.36 16.19 4.61
N GLU A 72 2.54 15.66 4.30
CA GLU A 72 3.57 15.35 5.30
C GLU A 72 4.39 16.56 5.76
N ASN A 73 4.12 17.76 5.22
CA ASN A 73 4.90 18.99 5.45
C ASN A 73 6.38 18.84 5.05
N LEU A 74 6.67 18.09 4.00
CA LEU A 74 8.02 18.00 3.42
C LEU A 74 8.35 19.23 2.57
N ALA A 75 7.32 19.92 2.07
CA ALA A 75 7.39 21.17 1.33
C ALA A 75 6.18 22.05 1.66
N GLY A 76 6.32 23.36 1.53
CA GLY A 76 5.25 24.34 1.73
C GLY A 76 4.42 24.65 0.49
N THR A 77 4.96 24.41 -0.72
CA THR A 77 4.25 24.62 -1.98
C THR A 77 4.49 23.50 -3.00
N PRO A 78 3.58 23.32 -3.99
CA PRO A 78 3.78 22.35 -5.06
C PRO A 78 5.11 22.52 -5.81
N GLU A 79 5.56 23.76 -6.02
CA GLU A 79 6.82 24.07 -6.70
C GLU A 79 8.02 23.64 -5.86
N GLU A 80 7.99 23.89 -4.55
CA GLU A 80 9.02 23.43 -3.62
C GLU A 80 9.06 21.89 -3.57
N ALA A 81 7.91 21.23 -3.51
CA ALA A 81 7.83 19.77 -3.51
C ALA A 81 8.45 19.18 -4.78
N ARG A 82 8.12 19.77 -5.94
CA ARG A 82 8.68 19.37 -7.24
C ARG A 82 10.20 19.54 -7.27
N ALA A 83 10.72 20.68 -6.78
CA ALA A 83 12.16 20.91 -6.73
C ALA A 83 12.88 19.89 -5.82
N GLN A 84 12.31 19.54 -4.67
CA GLN A 84 12.88 18.52 -3.78
C GLN A 84 12.82 17.11 -4.38
N LEU A 85 11.77 16.77 -5.13
CA LEU A 85 11.65 15.49 -5.87
C LEU A 85 12.65 15.41 -7.02
N GLU A 86 12.85 16.51 -7.76
CA GLU A 86 13.86 16.59 -8.83
C GLU A 86 15.29 16.52 -8.31
N ALA A 87 15.54 17.02 -7.09
CA ALA A 87 16.81 16.92 -6.39
C ALA A 87 17.01 15.59 -5.64
N GLU A 88 16.05 14.66 -5.73
CA GLU A 88 16.04 13.37 -5.01
C GLU A 88 16.13 13.51 -3.48
N GLU A 89 15.78 14.68 -2.94
CA GLU A 89 15.73 14.88 -1.49
C GLU A 89 14.47 14.23 -0.89
N ILE A 90 13.40 14.11 -1.66
CA ILE A 90 12.24 13.26 -1.35
C ILE A 90 12.38 12.01 -2.20
N GLU A 91 12.52 10.87 -1.54
CA GLU A 91 12.70 9.58 -2.19
C GLU A 91 11.34 9.02 -2.63
N ILE A 92 11.34 8.36 -3.79
CA ILE A 92 10.18 7.65 -4.32
C ILE A 92 10.54 6.20 -4.60
N ALA A 93 9.65 5.28 -4.23
CA ALA A 93 9.86 3.85 -4.50
C ALA A 93 8.54 3.10 -4.79
N PRO A 94 8.60 1.99 -5.53
CA PRO A 94 7.44 1.14 -5.74
C PRO A 94 6.93 0.53 -4.44
N CYS A 95 5.61 0.51 -4.23
CA CYS A 95 5.00 -0.16 -3.08
C CYS A 95 5.44 -1.64 -2.96
N HIS A 96 5.60 -2.34 -4.09
CA HIS A 96 5.96 -3.77 -4.14
C HIS A 96 7.36 -4.07 -3.56
N HIS A 97 8.27 -3.10 -3.50
CA HIS A 97 9.57 -3.28 -2.83
C HIS A 97 9.46 -3.24 -1.30
N HIS A 98 8.32 -2.78 -0.77
CA HIS A 98 8.07 -2.56 0.66
C HIS A 98 6.87 -3.37 1.15
N ALA A 99 6.61 -4.54 0.55
CA ALA A 99 5.47 -5.41 0.88
C ALA A 99 4.11 -4.68 0.88
N THR A 100 3.99 -3.63 0.07
CA THR A 100 2.82 -2.75 0.05
C THR A 100 2.19 -2.78 -1.34
N VAL A 101 0.88 -2.56 -1.41
CA VAL A 101 0.16 -2.29 -2.65
C VAL A 101 -0.65 -1.01 -2.51
N GLY A 102 -0.89 -0.32 -3.63
CA GLY A 102 -1.67 0.90 -3.65
C GLY A 102 -2.51 0.98 -4.93
N ALA A 103 -3.79 1.27 -4.77
CA ALA A 103 -4.72 1.43 -5.88
C ALA A 103 -4.45 2.73 -6.66
N MET A 104 -4.75 2.71 -7.97
CA MET A 104 -4.57 3.85 -8.88
C MET A 104 -3.13 4.38 -8.89
N THR A 105 -2.86 5.62 -8.48
CA THR A 105 -1.49 6.16 -8.38
C THR A 105 -0.66 5.49 -7.27
N GLY A 106 -1.35 4.81 -6.33
CA GLY A 106 -0.78 4.05 -5.24
C GLY A 106 -0.01 4.87 -4.22
N VAL A 107 -0.12 6.20 -4.28
CA VAL A 107 0.68 7.07 -3.44
C VAL A 107 0.40 6.85 -1.96
N THR A 108 1.47 6.57 -1.22
CA THR A 108 1.47 6.28 0.21
C THR A 108 2.62 7.02 0.89
N SER A 109 2.31 7.82 1.91
CA SER A 109 3.31 8.57 2.70
C SER A 109 3.28 8.20 4.18
N SER A 110 4.27 8.67 4.93
CA SER A 110 4.65 8.14 6.24
C SER A 110 3.53 8.16 7.30
N SER A 111 2.64 9.15 7.25
CA SER A 111 1.57 9.32 8.23
C SER A 111 0.26 8.65 7.80
N MET A 112 0.14 8.15 6.57
CA MET A 112 -1.11 7.55 6.09
C MET A 112 -1.45 6.26 6.85
N ALA A 113 -2.74 6.04 7.10
CA ALA A 113 -3.23 4.82 7.75
C ALA A 113 -3.17 3.62 6.81
N MET A 114 -2.61 2.51 7.29
CA MET A 114 -2.37 1.28 6.54
C MET A 114 -3.10 0.10 7.17
N LEU A 115 -3.87 -0.61 6.36
CA LEU A 115 -4.40 -1.92 6.67
C LEU A 115 -3.26 -2.94 6.71
N ILE A 116 -3.19 -3.73 7.78
CA ILE A 116 -2.16 -4.76 7.98
C ILE A 116 -2.80 -6.12 7.73
N VAL A 117 -2.31 -6.83 6.71
CA VAL A 117 -2.72 -8.20 6.40
C VAL A 117 -1.57 -9.14 6.72
N GLN A 118 -1.85 -10.22 7.42
CA GLN A 118 -0.89 -11.25 7.77
C GLN A 118 -1.26 -12.58 7.09
N ASN A 119 -0.26 -13.22 6.49
CA ASN A 119 -0.34 -14.62 6.09
C ASN A 119 -0.14 -15.49 7.33
N ASP A 120 -1.15 -16.32 7.66
CA ASP A 120 -1.14 -17.08 8.92
C ASP A 120 -0.17 -18.26 8.89
N GLU A 121 0.11 -18.82 7.71
CA GLU A 121 0.98 -19.99 7.54
C GLU A 121 2.46 -19.62 7.49
N PHE A 122 2.80 -18.58 6.73
CA PHE A 122 4.19 -18.18 6.47
C PHE A 122 4.62 -16.93 7.24
N GLY A 123 3.70 -16.26 7.94
CA GLY A 123 3.99 -15.13 8.82
C GLY A 123 4.37 -13.82 8.14
N ASN A 124 4.49 -13.80 6.80
CA ASN A 124 4.74 -12.55 6.08
C ASN A 124 3.52 -11.62 6.14
N ARG A 125 3.78 -10.32 6.04
CA ARG A 125 2.74 -9.29 6.05
C ARG A 125 2.72 -8.52 4.74
N ALA A 126 1.55 -7.99 4.42
CA ALA A 126 1.34 -7.06 3.32
C ALA A 126 0.49 -5.87 3.78
N PHE A 127 0.65 -4.74 3.12
CA PHE A 127 0.03 -3.49 3.51
C PHE A 127 -0.72 -2.83 2.35
N CYS A 128 -1.84 -2.19 2.65
CA CYS A 128 -2.56 -1.33 1.72
C CYS A 128 -3.13 -0.14 2.48
N LYS A 129 -3.12 1.05 1.89
CA LYS A 129 -3.63 2.24 2.57
C LYS A 129 -5.15 2.15 2.75
N VAL A 130 -5.67 2.75 3.82
CA VAL A 130 -7.10 3.04 3.89
C VAL A 130 -7.46 3.98 2.74
N VAL A 131 -8.39 3.56 1.89
CA VAL A 131 -8.68 4.26 0.64
C VAL A 131 -9.35 5.60 0.92
N GLU A 132 -8.75 6.66 0.38
CA GLU A 132 -9.37 7.96 0.16
C GLU A 132 -9.77 8.09 -1.33
N ARG A 133 -10.61 9.05 -1.72
CA ARG A 133 -11.21 9.06 -3.08
C ARG A 133 -10.57 10.05 -4.06
N GLU A 134 -9.72 10.94 -3.62
CA GLU A 134 -9.24 12.13 -4.33
C GLU A 134 -7.72 12.11 -4.63
N LEU A 135 -6.86 11.93 -3.63
CA LEU A 135 -5.40 11.98 -3.81
C LEU A 135 -4.90 10.88 -4.75
N GLN A 136 -5.53 9.71 -4.74
CA GLN A 136 -5.25 8.62 -5.67
C GLN A 136 -5.53 8.96 -7.16
N PHE A 137 -6.15 10.11 -7.42
CA PHE A 137 -6.33 10.70 -8.75
C PHE A 137 -5.64 12.07 -8.90
N GLY A 138 -4.63 12.36 -8.07
CA GLY A 138 -3.80 13.56 -8.18
C GLY A 138 -4.43 14.84 -7.61
N ILE A 139 -5.55 14.74 -6.91
CA ILE A 139 -6.20 15.91 -6.30
C ILE A 139 -5.58 16.16 -4.92
N HIS A 140 -5.02 17.35 -4.70
CA HIS A 140 -4.49 17.75 -3.40
C HIS A 140 -4.96 19.17 -3.04
N ASN A 141 -5.72 19.26 -1.96
CA ASN A 141 -6.24 20.51 -1.41
C ASN A 141 -6.55 20.33 0.09
N ALA A 142 -7.00 21.39 0.75
CA ALA A 142 -7.26 21.37 2.18
C ALA A 142 -8.27 20.28 2.62
N ASP A 143 -9.30 20.01 1.82
CA ASP A 143 -10.31 19.00 2.15
C ASP A 143 -9.71 17.59 2.06
N VAL A 144 -8.87 17.33 1.05
CA VAL A 144 -8.13 16.06 0.92
C VAL A 144 -7.21 15.85 2.13
N PHE A 145 -6.48 16.87 2.56
CA PHE A 145 -5.58 16.76 3.72
C PHE A 145 -6.35 16.59 5.04
N ALA A 146 -7.51 17.24 5.18
CA ALA A 146 -8.41 17.04 6.31
C ALA A 146 -8.94 15.60 6.33
N ASN A 147 -9.34 15.06 5.17
CA ASN A 147 -9.79 13.68 5.05
C ASN A 147 -8.68 12.67 5.39
N LEU A 148 -7.47 12.84 4.85
CA LEU A 148 -6.31 12.00 5.19
C LEU A 148 -6.00 12.03 6.69
N THR A 149 -6.06 13.22 7.30
CA THR A 149 -5.89 13.39 8.75
C THR A 149 -6.98 12.67 9.53
N TRP A 150 -8.24 12.79 9.12
CA TRP A 150 -9.35 12.08 9.74
C TRP A 150 -9.24 10.55 9.60
N LEU A 151 -8.81 10.07 8.43
CA LEU A 151 -8.53 8.64 8.22
C LEU A 151 -7.42 8.15 9.15
N ARG A 152 -6.38 8.94 9.36
CA ARG A 152 -5.27 8.63 10.28
C ARG A 152 -5.68 8.67 11.75
N ASP A 153 -6.34 9.73 12.19
CA ASP A 153 -6.51 10.03 13.61
C ASP A 153 -7.81 9.48 14.20
N VAL A 154 -8.81 9.18 13.34
CA VAL A 154 -10.14 8.71 13.78
C VAL A 154 -10.44 7.33 13.22
N VAL A 155 -10.43 7.17 11.89
CA VAL A 155 -10.84 5.90 11.27
C VAL A 155 -9.84 4.80 11.55
N GLY A 156 -8.55 5.07 11.40
CA GLY A 156 -7.49 4.09 11.63
C GLY A 156 -7.56 3.47 13.03
N PRO A 157 -7.51 4.27 14.12
CA PRO A 157 -7.63 3.76 15.48
C PRO A 157 -8.95 3.04 15.76
N ALA A 158 -10.07 3.50 15.18
CA ALA A 158 -11.36 2.83 15.33
C ALA A 158 -11.37 1.45 14.65
N LEU A 159 -10.83 1.35 13.42
CA LEU A 159 -10.70 0.10 12.69
C LEU A 159 -9.74 -0.86 13.40
N ASP A 160 -8.60 -0.37 13.88
CA ASP A 160 -7.65 -1.17 14.65
C ASP A 160 -8.29 -1.73 15.92
N GLY A 161 -8.96 -0.89 16.71
CA GLY A 161 -9.67 -1.31 17.92
C GLY A 161 -10.76 -2.35 17.65
N ALA A 162 -11.56 -2.14 16.58
CA ALA A 162 -12.59 -3.08 16.18
C ALA A 162 -12.00 -4.43 15.73
N THR A 163 -10.92 -4.40 14.93
CA THR A 163 -10.24 -5.59 14.42
C THR A 163 -9.65 -6.41 15.56
N ASN A 164 -9.00 -5.75 16.53
CA ASN A 164 -8.47 -6.39 17.72
C ASN A 164 -9.59 -6.99 18.60
N ALA A 165 -10.72 -6.30 18.75
CA ALA A 165 -11.85 -6.78 19.55
C ALA A 165 -12.48 -8.07 18.99
N VAL A 166 -12.43 -8.28 17.67
CA VAL A 166 -12.94 -9.51 17.02
C VAL A 166 -11.87 -10.57 16.78
N GLY A 167 -10.61 -10.31 17.15
CA GLY A 167 -9.49 -11.24 16.98
C GLY A 167 -8.96 -11.33 15.55
N GLY A 168 -9.15 -10.29 14.75
CA GLY A 168 -8.82 -10.25 13.32
C GLY A 168 -9.94 -10.77 12.42
N LEU A 169 -9.81 -10.55 11.11
CA LEU A 169 -10.83 -10.88 10.12
C LEU A 169 -10.24 -11.73 8.98
N LYS A 170 -10.80 -12.93 8.76
CA LYS A 170 -10.32 -13.90 7.76
C LYS A 170 -10.74 -13.50 6.35
N LEU A 171 -9.82 -12.98 5.55
CA LEU A 171 -10.14 -12.35 4.27
C LEU A 171 -10.55 -13.35 3.19
N ILE A 172 -9.96 -14.55 3.13
CA ILE A 172 -10.30 -15.55 2.11
C ILE A 172 -11.80 -15.91 2.14
N ASN A 173 -12.37 -16.09 3.34
CA ASN A 173 -13.80 -16.36 3.50
C ASN A 173 -14.67 -15.20 3.01
N HIS A 174 -14.27 -13.96 3.30
CA HIS A 174 -14.98 -12.78 2.84
C HIS A 174 -14.89 -12.59 1.32
N THR A 175 -13.71 -12.78 0.73
CA THR A 175 -13.52 -12.74 -0.73
C THR A 175 -14.33 -13.83 -1.43
N SER A 176 -14.35 -15.06 -0.88
CA SER A 176 -15.17 -16.15 -1.43
C SER A 176 -16.67 -15.83 -1.39
N GLN A 177 -17.16 -15.19 -0.34
CA GLN A 177 -18.56 -14.73 -0.28
C GLN A 177 -18.83 -13.61 -1.29
N ALA A 178 -17.94 -12.62 -1.41
CA ALA A 178 -18.06 -11.51 -2.36
C ALA A 178 -18.19 -12.04 -3.81
N LEU A 179 -17.35 -13.00 -4.20
CA LEU A 179 -17.43 -13.66 -5.51
C LEU A 179 -18.78 -14.34 -5.76
N HIS A 180 -19.36 -14.99 -4.75
CA HIS A 180 -20.70 -15.59 -4.86
C HIS A 180 -21.84 -14.56 -4.86
N MET A 181 -21.54 -13.31 -4.52
CA MET A 181 -22.49 -12.20 -4.45
C MET A 181 -22.39 -11.24 -5.64
N GLY A 182 -21.54 -11.56 -6.64
CA GLY A 182 -21.43 -10.80 -7.89
C GLY A 182 -20.28 -9.81 -7.95
N ASP A 183 -19.39 -9.81 -6.94
CA ASP A 183 -18.10 -9.14 -7.02
C ASP A 183 -17.09 -10.00 -7.81
N GLU A 184 -15.92 -9.43 -8.11
CA GLU A 184 -14.81 -10.05 -8.85
C GLU A 184 -13.52 -10.16 -8.03
#